data_AF-A0A2G4T0K9-F1
#
_entry.id   AF-A0A2G4T0K9-F1
#
_cell.length_a   1.000
_cell.length_b   1.000
_cell.length_c   1.000
_cell.angle_alpha   90.00
_cell.angle_beta   90.00
_cell.angle_gamma   90.00
#
_symmetry.space_group_name_H-M   'P 1'
#
loop_
_entity.id
_entity.type
_entity.pdbx_description
1 polymer ?
#
loop_
_entity_poly.entity_id
_entity_poly.type
_entity_poly.pdbx_seq_one_letter_code
_entity_poly.pdbx_strand_id
1 'polypeptide(L)'
;MATKKHSKLKSYLASNYVEFAEDQTSMRLNSLYSDFSKSHTVNPYAYEANVEFWRAIVLDCNQQGYLRTPKYATAINKHTIAEDFRRPLKGKPLALDCVLEHMEKKGDLMTIDKFIQTYTFKATWAEWFYHRLSPSRYWHSSSEDHFYVIMPTIELIAKHIISEHFEIPTKRTTDHLFTLSAFKHKYAHHFVNEIDLTEDDIMLVLRYLHIHYGIAVEENVKGYGTTYQVIKFPSRQGEIADITKHDEAMISIQTTCHALSIQIDELQKKIEEFERLSVEEHKKGHKAKSLYYIRKRKGFQQVLEKRIKSMETMDNILMKIETSHDDLQVVQAFNVGADTLRDLLGQDGLSIETINDVMEKVSNSLQDQNEIEEAMQSGMNDTIPYNDQEIEAELAQLIEKEEPVVEAKENKEVNPVIDNNNNNIQSELARLNQMFVSSDHKKQKEAVLN
;
A
#
# COMPACT_ATOMS: atom_id res chain seq x y z
N MET A 1 4.56 -25.36 -3.67
CA MET A 1 5.38 -24.13 -3.69
C MET A 1 6.88 -24.40 -3.48
N ALA A 2 7.28 -25.19 -2.47
CA ALA A 2 8.70 -25.50 -2.20
C ALA A 2 9.46 -26.13 -3.40
N THR A 3 8.86 -27.09 -4.10
CA THR A 3 9.44 -27.72 -5.30
C THR A 3 9.72 -26.73 -6.45
N LYS A 4 8.83 -25.75 -6.66
CA LYS A 4 9.00 -24.68 -7.66
C LYS A 4 10.08 -23.68 -7.23
N LYS A 5 10.16 -23.33 -5.93
CA LYS A 5 11.23 -22.50 -5.33
C LYS A 5 12.61 -23.13 -5.58
N HIS A 6 12.76 -24.42 -5.22
CA HIS A 6 14.03 -25.14 -5.40
C HIS A 6 14.41 -25.32 -6.86
N SER A 7 13.43 -25.44 -7.77
CA SER A 7 13.69 -25.49 -9.21
C SER A 7 14.27 -24.17 -9.73
N LYS A 8 13.66 -23.02 -9.36
CA LYS A 8 14.15 -21.70 -9.77
C LYS A 8 15.56 -21.40 -9.28
N LEU A 9 15.82 -21.65 -7.99
CA LEU A 9 17.15 -21.47 -7.40
C LEU A 9 18.21 -22.32 -8.12
N LYS A 10 17.90 -23.57 -8.46
CA LYS A 10 18.83 -24.45 -9.19
C LYS A 10 19.13 -23.93 -10.59
N SER A 11 18.09 -23.53 -11.33
CA SER A 11 18.27 -22.94 -12.66
C SER A 11 19.09 -21.66 -12.60
N TYR A 12 18.81 -20.79 -11.63
CA TYR A 12 19.58 -19.56 -11.41
C TYR A 12 21.05 -19.84 -11.14
N LEU A 13 21.35 -20.76 -10.21
CA LEU A 13 22.72 -21.14 -9.89
C LEU A 13 23.44 -21.71 -11.11
N ALA A 14 22.81 -22.60 -11.87
CA ALA A 14 23.40 -23.22 -13.05
C ALA A 14 23.70 -22.21 -14.18
N SER A 15 22.88 -21.15 -14.31
CA SER A 15 23.08 -20.11 -15.32
C SER A 15 24.12 -19.06 -14.94
N ASN A 16 24.27 -18.74 -13.65
CA ASN A 16 25.13 -17.63 -13.20
C ASN A 16 26.47 -18.09 -12.62
N TYR A 17 26.61 -19.36 -12.24
CA TYR A 17 27.79 -19.89 -11.60
C TYR A 17 28.26 -21.17 -12.29
N VAL A 18 29.46 -21.11 -12.87
CA VAL A 18 30.04 -22.21 -13.67
C VAL A 18 30.19 -23.48 -12.84
N GLU A 19 30.47 -23.36 -11.54
CA GLU A 19 30.57 -24.48 -10.60
C GLU A 19 29.27 -25.28 -10.47
N PHE A 20 28.12 -24.66 -10.79
CA PHE A 20 26.79 -25.26 -10.70
C PHE A 20 26.18 -25.62 -12.06
N ALA A 21 26.89 -25.48 -13.17
CA ALA A 21 26.39 -25.90 -14.49
C ALA A 21 25.98 -27.39 -14.47
N GLU A 22 24.87 -27.73 -15.15
CA GLU A 22 24.41 -29.11 -15.28
C GLU A 22 25.48 -29.94 -16.03
N ASP A 23 25.70 -31.17 -15.58
CA ASP A 23 26.68 -32.16 -16.08
C ASP A 23 28.14 -32.14 -15.57
N GLN A 24 28.55 -31.20 -14.70
CA GLN A 24 29.92 -31.21 -14.15
C GLN A 24 29.98 -31.52 -12.65
N THR A 25 30.38 -32.74 -12.29
CA THR A 25 30.96 -33.00 -10.96
C THR A 25 32.42 -32.56 -10.98
N SER A 26 32.67 -31.26 -10.82
CA SER A 26 34.03 -30.73 -10.77
C SER A 26 34.68 -31.00 -9.41
N MET A 27 36.03 -31.03 -9.38
CA MET A 27 36.76 -31.07 -8.10
C MET A 27 36.40 -29.87 -7.21
N ARG A 28 36.13 -28.71 -7.83
CA ARG A 28 35.67 -27.50 -7.15
C ARG A 28 34.32 -27.71 -6.48
N LEU A 29 33.33 -28.26 -7.18
CA LEU A 29 32.02 -28.57 -6.63
C LEU A 29 32.10 -29.60 -5.49
N ASN A 30 32.95 -30.62 -5.64
CA ASN A 30 33.19 -31.59 -4.56
C ASN A 30 33.80 -30.91 -3.32
N SER A 31 34.73 -29.98 -3.50
CA SER A 31 35.30 -29.20 -2.40
C SER A 31 34.23 -28.36 -1.70
N LEU A 32 33.37 -27.67 -2.46
CA LEU A 32 32.30 -26.83 -1.93
C LEU A 32 31.24 -27.62 -1.12
N TYR A 33 30.96 -28.88 -1.49
CA TYR A 33 29.99 -29.72 -0.78
C TYR A 33 30.59 -30.58 0.35
N SER A 34 31.92 -30.65 0.45
CA SER A 34 32.62 -31.39 1.50
C SER A 34 32.53 -30.70 2.87
N ASP A 35 32.82 -31.44 3.94
CA ASP A 35 33.04 -30.84 5.27
C ASP A 35 34.45 -30.23 5.34
N PHE A 36 34.60 -29.02 4.77
CA PHE A 36 35.86 -28.28 4.82
C PHE A 36 36.09 -27.51 6.12
N SER A 37 35.18 -27.60 7.11
CA SER A 37 35.25 -26.83 8.37
C SER A 37 36.58 -27.00 9.11
N LYS A 38 37.17 -28.20 9.05
CA LYS A 38 38.45 -28.55 9.71
C LYS A 38 39.68 -28.17 8.89
N SER A 39 39.52 -27.73 7.64
CA SER A 39 40.62 -27.44 6.73
C SER A 39 41.33 -26.11 7.02
N HIS A 40 40.76 -25.25 7.88
CA HIS A 40 41.36 -23.98 8.28
C HIS A 40 42.82 -24.13 8.79
N THR A 41 43.17 -25.23 9.45
CA THR A 41 44.54 -25.44 9.98
C THR A 41 45.49 -26.11 9.00
N VAL A 42 44.98 -26.81 7.99
CA VAL A 42 45.79 -27.61 7.05
C VAL A 42 45.95 -26.90 5.71
N ASN A 43 44.93 -26.18 5.26
CA ASN A 43 44.94 -25.38 4.04
C ASN A 43 44.05 -24.13 4.21
N PRO A 44 44.56 -23.07 4.86
CA PRO A 44 43.81 -21.84 5.12
C PRO A 44 43.28 -21.18 3.84
N TYR A 45 44.09 -21.16 2.77
CA TYR A 45 43.71 -20.55 1.50
C TYR A 45 42.51 -21.24 0.83
N ALA A 46 42.50 -22.58 0.80
CA ALA A 46 41.36 -23.31 0.24
C ALA A 46 40.11 -23.19 1.11
N TYR A 47 40.27 -23.14 2.43
CA TYR A 47 39.17 -22.87 3.36
C TYR A 47 38.54 -21.50 3.10
N GLU A 48 39.36 -20.45 3.07
CA GLU A 48 38.90 -19.07 2.82
C GLU A 48 38.22 -18.93 1.45
N ALA A 49 38.79 -19.53 0.40
CA ALA A 49 38.19 -19.52 -0.93
C ALA A 49 36.84 -20.26 -0.98
N ASN A 50 36.60 -21.27 -0.14
CA ASN A 50 35.29 -21.92 -0.04
C ASN A 50 34.30 -21.08 0.75
N VAL A 51 34.74 -20.48 1.85
CA VAL A 51 33.92 -19.61 2.71
C VAL A 51 33.44 -18.38 1.93
N GLU A 52 34.34 -17.65 1.28
CA GLU A 52 33.97 -16.45 0.52
C GLU A 52 33.11 -16.77 -0.70
N PHE A 53 33.31 -17.93 -1.34
CA PHE A 53 32.44 -18.38 -2.42
C PHE A 53 31.01 -18.65 -1.93
N TRP A 54 30.84 -19.44 -0.88
CA TRP A 54 29.50 -19.71 -0.32
C TRP A 54 28.85 -18.45 0.23
N ARG A 55 29.62 -17.55 0.86
CA ARG A 55 29.13 -16.23 1.27
C ARG A 55 28.55 -15.45 0.10
N ALA A 56 29.29 -15.36 -1.01
CA ALA A 56 28.82 -14.68 -2.22
C ALA A 56 27.51 -15.29 -2.75
N ILE A 57 27.42 -16.62 -2.82
CA ILE A 57 26.22 -17.34 -3.23
C ILE A 57 25.02 -17.03 -2.33
N VAL A 58 25.20 -17.06 -1.00
CA VAL A 58 24.11 -16.80 -0.05
C VAL A 58 23.59 -15.37 -0.20
N LEU A 59 24.49 -14.38 -0.29
CA LEU A 59 24.11 -12.98 -0.44
C LEU A 59 23.36 -12.74 -1.75
N ASP A 60 23.93 -13.19 -2.87
CA ASP A 60 23.32 -13.02 -4.19
C ASP A 60 21.96 -13.73 -4.27
N CYS A 61 21.88 -15.01 -3.88
CA CYS A 61 20.61 -15.74 -3.93
C CYS A 61 19.52 -15.11 -3.03
N ASN A 62 19.89 -14.49 -1.92
CA ASN A 62 18.94 -13.75 -1.10
C ASN A 62 18.49 -12.44 -1.76
N GLN A 63 19.43 -11.67 -2.31
CA GLN A 63 19.15 -10.44 -3.05
C GLN A 63 18.28 -10.68 -4.29
N GLN A 64 18.34 -11.88 -4.87
CA GLN A 64 17.48 -12.29 -5.97
C GLN A 64 16.12 -12.86 -5.52
N GLY A 65 15.88 -13.03 -4.22
CA GLY A 65 14.63 -13.55 -3.65
C GLY A 65 14.53 -15.07 -3.57
N TYR A 66 15.58 -15.81 -3.92
CA TYR A 66 15.55 -17.28 -3.94
C TYR A 66 15.68 -17.92 -2.54
N LEU A 67 16.21 -17.20 -1.55
CA LEU A 67 16.39 -17.71 -0.18
C LEU A 67 15.27 -17.33 0.80
N ARG A 68 14.11 -16.88 0.29
CA ARG A 68 12.97 -16.52 1.15
C ARG A 68 12.44 -17.69 1.99
N THR A 69 12.00 -17.36 3.19
CA THR A 69 11.24 -18.22 4.10
C THR A 69 9.76 -17.83 4.05
N PRO A 70 8.84 -18.60 4.66
CA PRO A 70 7.44 -18.19 4.74
C PRO A 70 7.23 -16.86 5.49
N LYS A 71 8.11 -16.56 6.46
CA LYS A 71 8.01 -15.38 7.33
C LYS A 71 8.80 -14.18 6.79
N TYR A 72 9.97 -14.42 6.19
CA TYR A 72 10.91 -13.38 5.77
C TYR A 72 11.47 -13.66 4.37
N ALA A 73 11.55 -12.64 3.53
CA ALA A 73 12.31 -12.62 2.29
C ALA A 73 13.77 -12.16 2.51
N THR A 74 14.03 -11.37 3.56
CA THR A 74 15.35 -10.77 3.87
C THR A 74 16.13 -11.50 4.96
N ALA A 75 15.56 -12.57 5.52
CA ALA A 75 16.19 -13.39 6.54
C ALA A 75 16.21 -14.87 6.14
N ILE A 76 17.23 -15.56 6.61
CA ILE A 76 17.45 -17.00 6.39
C ILE A 76 17.32 -17.76 7.71
N ASN A 77 16.91 -19.02 7.62
CA ASN A 77 16.95 -19.93 8.75
C ASN A 77 18.22 -20.79 8.69
N LYS A 78 19.08 -20.67 9.70
CA LYS A 78 20.39 -21.32 9.80
C LYS A 78 20.32 -22.84 9.64
N HIS A 79 19.26 -23.49 10.16
CA HIS A 79 19.14 -24.96 10.11
C HIS A 79 18.68 -25.49 8.77
N THR A 80 17.90 -24.70 8.02
CA THR A 80 17.26 -25.19 6.79
C THR A 80 17.96 -24.72 5.53
N ILE A 81 18.77 -23.65 5.58
CA ILE A 81 19.39 -23.07 4.38
C ILE A 81 20.26 -24.06 3.59
N ALA A 82 20.94 -25.00 4.26
CA ALA A 82 21.72 -26.03 3.56
C ALA A 82 20.84 -26.93 2.66
N GLU A 83 19.56 -27.13 3.03
CA GLU A 83 18.62 -27.92 2.22
C GLU A 83 18.21 -27.19 0.93
N ASP A 84 18.21 -25.85 0.92
CA ASP A 84 17.91 -25.07 -0.28
C ASP A 84 18.96 -25.32 -1.39
N PHE A 85 20.20 -25.63 -1.01
CA PHE A 85 21.30 -25.95 -1.93
C PHE A 85 21.47 -27.46 -2.20
N ARG A 86 20.49 -28.30 -1.82
CA ARG A 86 20.59 -29.75 -2.03
C ARG A 86 20.60 -30.11 -3.51
N ARG A 87 21.56 -30.95 -3.89
CA ARG A 87 21.69 -31.51 -5.24
C ARG A 87 21.37 -33.01 -5.28
N PRO A 88 20.79 -33.50 -6.40
CA PRO A 88 20.71 -34.94 -6.66
C PRO A 88 22.10 -35.58 -6.56
N LEU A 89 22.20 -36.75 -5.95
CA LEU A 89 23.43 -37.56 -5.79
C LEU A 89 24.56 -36.95 -4.94
N LYS A 90 24.61 -35.62 -4.73
CA LYS A 90 25.60 -34.95 -3.87
C LYS A 90 25.10 -34.66 -2.46
N GLY A 91 23.80 -34.47 -2.28
CA GLY A 91 23.23 -34.06 -1.00
C GLY A 91 23.36 -32.55 -0.77
N LYS A 92 23.45 -32.14 0.49
CA LYS A 92 23.57 -30.73 0.92
C LYS A 92 25.03 -30.35 1.20
N PRO A 93 25.40 -29.06 1.11
CA PRO A 93 26.72 -28.61 1.57
C PRO A 93 26.89 -28.89 3.07
N LEU A 94 28.01 -29.53 3.44
CA LEU A 94 28.25 -29.98 4.81
C LEU A 94 28.88 -28.91 5.71
N ALA A 95 29.63 -27.97 5.14
CA ALA A 95 30.34 -26.94 5.89
C ALA A 95 29.66 -25.55 5.85
N LEU A 96 28.38 -25.47 5.47
CA LEU A 96 27.69 -24.17 5.37
C LEU A 96 27.59 -23.47 6.74
N ASP A 97 27.53 -24.21 7.85
CA ASP A 97 27.49 -23.62 9.20
C ASP A 97 28.70 -22.74 9.50
N CYS A 98 29.92 -23.16 9.13
CA CYS A 98 31.12 -22.35 9.38
C CYS A 98 31.16 -21.09 8.48
N VAL A 99 30.51 -21.14 7.32
CA VAL A 99 30.32 -19.97 6.45
C VAL A 99 29.38 -18.97 7.11
N LEU A 100 28.25 -19.44 7.67
CA LEU A 100 27.28 -18.57 8.36
C LEU A 100 27.90 -17.94 9.61
N GLU A 101 28.72 -18.68 10.37
CA GLU A 101 29.50 -18.12 11.49
C GLU A 101 30.51 -17.07 11.04
N HIS A 102 31.16 -17.27 9.89
CA HIS A 102 32.04 -16.26 9.29
C HIS A 102 31.27 -15.01 8.87
N MET A 103 30.11 -15.17 8.23
CA MET A 103 29.23 -14.08 7.83
C MET A 103 28.70 -13.28 9.03
N GLU A 104 28.37 -13.95 10.13
CA GLU A 104 27.98 -13.30 11.38
C GLU A 104 29.13 -12.48 11.97
N LYS A 105 30.35 -13.03 12.02
CA LYS A 105 31.55 -12.31 12.48
C LYS A 105 31.88 -11.10 11.62
N LYS A 106 31.63 -11.18 10.30
CA LYS A 106 31.83 -10.10 9.33
C LYS A 106 30.72 -9.04 9.39
N GLY A 107 29.60 -9.34 10.06
CA GLY A 107 28.43 -8.45 10.17
C GLY A 107 27.43 -8.57 9.02
N ASP A 108 27.60 -9.54 8.12
CA ASP A 108 26.65 -9.80 7.04
C ASP A 108 25.36 -10.43 7.55
N LEU A 109 25.44 -11.19 8.65
CA LEU A 109 24.32 -11.84 9.31
C LEU A 109 24.14 -11.32 10.72
N MET A 110 22.89 -11.12 11.11
CA MET A 110 22.51 -10.71 12.46
C MET A 110 21.26 -11.47 12.91
N THR A 111 21.24 -12.03 14.11
CA THR A 111 20.01 -12.64 14.64
C THR A 111 18.89 -11.60 14.71
N ILE A 112 17.63 -12.04 14.56
CA ILE A 112 16.47 -11.14 14.64
C ILE A 112 16.46 -10.36 15.96
N ASP A 113 16.72 -11.01 17.09
CA ASP A 113 16.77 -10.35 18.40
C ASP A 113 17.86 -9.29 18.48
N LYS A 114 19.07 -9.62 18.02
CA LYS A 114 20.20 -8.68 18.00
C LYS A 114 19.91 -7.51 17.06
N PHE A 115 19.26 -7.76 15.92
CA PHE A 115 18.82 -6.73 15.00
C PHE A 115 17.83 -5.79 15.67
N ILE A 116 16.77 -6.32 16.28
CA ILE A 116 15.76 -5.51 16.96
C ILE A 116 16.38 -4.66 18.08
N GLN A 117 17.28 -5.24 18.88
CA GLN A 117 18.01 -4.51 19.94
C GLN A 117 18.92 -3.42 19.38
N THR A 118 19.64 -3.69 18.29
CA THR A 118 20.57 -2.74 17.66
C THR A 118 19.81 -1.60 16.99
N TYR A 119 18.74 -1.94 16.26
CA TYR A 119 17.87 -1.02 15.53
C TYR A 119 16.59 -0.73 16.30
N THR A 120 16.77 -0.41 17.58
CA THR A 120 15.70 0.05 18.45
C THR A 120 15.44 1.52 18.24
N PHE A 121 14.19 1.84 17.96
CA PHE A 121 13.70 3.20 17.97
C PHE A 121 13.86 3.81 19.38
N LYS A 122 14.30 5.07 19.50
CA LYS A 122 14.42 5.74 20.80
C LYS A 122 13.05 5.79 21.51
N ALA A 123 13.09 5.88 22.85
CA ALA A 123 12.07 5.56 23.87
C ALA A 123 10.56 5.75 23.56
N THR A 124 10.14 6.59 22.62
CA THR A 124 8.73 6.78 22.21
C THR A 124 8.14 5.61 21.41
N TRP A 125 8.97 4.72 20.87
CA TRP A 125 8.58 3.70 19.89
C TRP A 125 8.81 2.25 20.35
N ALA A 126 9.46 2.05 21.51
CA ALA A 126 10.04 0.76 21.86
C ALA A 126 9.04 -0.24 22.46
N GLU A 127 8.06 0.16 23.28
CA GLU A 127 7.31 -0.85 24.04
C GLU A 127 6.34 -1.69 23.18
N TRP A 128 5.54 -1.08 22.31
CA TRP A 128 4.51 -1.81 21.56
C TRP A 128 5.06 -2.50 20.29
N PHE A 129 6.08 -1.94 19.62
CA PHE A 129 6.65 -2.53 18.40
C PHE A 129 7.40 -3.82 18.71
N TYR A 130 8.08 -3.85 19.88
CA TYR A 130 8.63 -5.06 20.43
C TYR A 130 7.56 -6.13 20.66
N HIS A 131 6.33 -5.79 21.06
CA HIS A 131 5.23 -6.75 21.21
C HIS A 131 4.68 -7.29 19.88
N ARG A 132 4.78 -6.53 18.78
CA ARG A 132 4.32 -6.95 17.43
C ARG A 132 5.28 -7.95 16.78
N LEU A 133 6.59 -7.72 16.87
CA LEU A 133 7.61 -8.63 16.33
C LEU A 133 8.01 -9.74 17.32
N SER A 134 7.90 -9.49 18.62
CA SER A 134 8.13 -10.48 19.68
C SER A 134 6.86 -10.62 20.53
N PRO A 135 5.92 -11.51 20.15
CA PRO A 135 4.64 -11.68 20.83
C PRO A 135 4.73 -12.15 22.31
N SER A 136 5.94 -12.36 22.86
CA SER A 136 6.11 -13.25 24.01
C SER A 136 7.04 -12.71 25.09
N ARG A 137 6.53 -11.78 25.91
CA ARG A 137 7.11 -11.53 27.25
C ARG A 137 6.66 -12.58 28.30
N TYR A 138 5.78 -13.51 27.93
CA TYR A 138 5.28 -14.57 28.84
C TYR A 138 5.60 -16.01 28.44
N TRP A 139 6.29 -16.24 27.32
CA TRP A 139 6.77 -17.57 26.93
C TRP A 139 8.05 -17.42 26.09
N HIS A 140 9.22 -17.79 26.62
CA HIS A 140 10.37 -18.04 25.75
C HIS A 140 9.96 -19.09 24.71
N SER A 141 9.67 -18.67 23.48
CA SER A 141 9.58 -19.61 22.36
C SER A 141 10.94 -19.62 21.70
N SER A 142 11.67 -20.70 21.96
CA SER A 142 12.92 -21.15 21.35
C SER A 142 12.85 -21.38 19.82
N SER A 143 11.99 -20.65 19.10
CA SER A 143 11.70 -20.85 17.67
C SER A 143 12.30 -19.79 16.74
N GLU A 144 12.72 -18.63 17.26
CA GLU A 144 13.33 -17.55 16.46
C GLU A 144 14.86 -17.45 16.57
N ASP A 145 15.50 -18.19 17.48
CA ASP A 145 16.96 -18.27 17.70
C ASP A 145 17.79 -18.69 16.46
N HIS A 146 17.11 -19.03 15.37
CA HIS A 146 17.71 -19.61 14.18
C HIS A 146 17.53 -18.75 12.93
N PHE A 147 16.84 -17.62 13.04
CA PHE A 147 16.68 -16.67 11.93
C PHE A 147 17.74 -15.57 11.99
N TYR A 148 18.37 -15.35 10.84
CA TYR A 148 19.41 -14.35 10.65
C TYR A 148 19.00 -13.41 9.51
N VAL A 149 18.90 -12.13 9.82
CA VAL A 149 18.74 -11.04 8.86
C VAL A 149 20.01 -10.95 8.03
N ILE A 150 19.86 -10.88 6.71
CA ILE A 150 20.96 -10.62 5.78
C ILE A 150 21.10 -9.11 5.63
N MET A 151 22.06 -8.54 6.36
CA MET A 151 22.27 -7.09 6.44
C MET A 151 22.51 -6.45 5.07
N PRO A 152 23.36 -7.00 4.17
CA PRO A 152 23.58 -6.40 2.86
C PRO A 152 22.31 -6.27 2.00
N THR A 153 21.33 -7.17 2.20
CA THR A 153 20.05 -7.10 1.49
C THR A 153 19.16 -5.99 2.05
N ILE A 154 19.08 -5.85 3.38
CA ILE A 154 18.37 -4.74 4.04
C ILE A 154 18.98 -3.40 3.62
N GLU A 155 20.32 -3.29 3.62
CA GLU A 155 21.02 -2.08 3.19
C GLU A 155 20.72 -1.71 1.74
N LEU A 156 20.72 -2.69 0.84
CA LEU A 156 20.42 -2.48 -0.58
C LEU A 156 18.99 -2.00 -0.78
N ILE A 157 18.03 -2.65 -0.11
CA ILE A 157 16.61 -2.28 -0.12
C ILE A 157 16.43 -0.86 0.41
N ALA A 158 17.02 -0.53 1.55
CA ALA A 158 16.92 0.79 2.15
C ALA A 158 17.52 1.88 1.24
N LYS A 159 18.69 1.62 0.64
CA LYS A 159 19.30 2.55 -0.34
C LYS A 159 18.39 2.78 -1.54
N HIS A 160 17.75 1.73 -2.05
CA HIS A 160 16.82 1.86 -3.18
C HIS A 160 15.59 2.69 -2.82
N ILE A 161 14.95 2.42 -1.68
CA ILE A 161 13.80 3.19 -1.18
C ILE A 161 14.17 4.66 -1.05
N ILE A 162 15.35 4.97 -0.50
CA ILE A 162 15.81 6.34 -0.33
C ILE A 162 16.13 6.99 -1.69
N SER A 163 16.79 6.29 -2.61
CA SER A 163 17.06 6.79 -3.96
C SER A 163 15.76 7.12 -4.69
N GLU A 164 14.85 6.15 -4.77
CA GLU A 164 13.55 6.30 -5.43
C GLU A 164 12.72 7.41 -4.78
N HIS A 165 12.74 7.50 -3.45
CA HIS A 165 12.09 8.58 -2.75
C HIS A 165 12.69 9.92 -3.20
N PHE A 166 14.00 10.16 -3.08
CA PHE A 166 14.64 11.47 -3.27
C PHE A 166 15.01 11.87 -4.71
N GLU A 167 14.91 10.98 -5.70
CA GLU A 167 15.18 11.30 -7.10
C GLU A 167 14.12 12.20 -7.75
N ILE A 168 12.93 12.36 -7.13
CA ILE A 168 11.85 13.18 -7.67
C ILE A 168 12.18 14.68 -7.51
N PRO A 169 12.30 15.47 -8.61
CA PRO A 169 12.81 16.85 -8.56
C PRO A 169 11.90 17.86 -7.86
N THR A 170 10.59 17.60 -7.80
CA THR A 170 9.59 18.49 -7.19
C THR A 170 8.75 17.68 -6.21
N LYS A 171 9.15 17.64 -4.94
CA LYS A 171 8.35 17.02 -3.89
C LYS A 171 7.48 18.03 -3.18
N ARG A 172 6.28 17.60 -2.88
CA ARG A 172 5.33 18.27 -1.99
C ARG A 172 5.54 17.78 -0.57
N THR A 173 5.13 18.56 0.42
CA THR A 173 5.18 18.18 1.84
C THR A 173 4.43 16.86 2.09
N THR A 174 3.32 16.65 1.37
CA THR A 174 2.52 15.42 1.36
C THR A 174 3.28 14.19 0.87
N ASP A 175 4.27 14.35 -0.01
CA ASP A 175 5.04 13.24 -0.58
C ASP A 175 5.97 12.58 0.44
N HIS A 176 6.24 13.25 1.56
CA HIS A 176 7.08 12.73 2.63
C HIS A 176 6.30 11.89 3.64
N LEU A 177 4.96 11.91 3.63
CA LEU A 177 4.12 11.27 4.63
C LEU A 177 3.28 10.15 4.01
N PHE A 178 3.36 8.96 4.61
CA PHE A 178 2.70 7.76 4.11
C PHE A 178 1.94 7.06 5.23
N THR A 179 0.80 6.45 4.91
CA THR A 179 0.30 5.33 5.73
C THR A 179 1.15 4.09 5.46
N LEU A 180 1.17 3.13 6.39
CA LEU A 180 1.86 1.85 6.18
C LEU A 180 1.38 1.16 4.89
N SER A 181 0.07 1.19 4.60
CA SER A 181 -0.47 0.59 3.39
C SER A 181 0.06 1.26 2.12
N ALA A 182 0.12 2.60 2.10
CA ALA A 182 0.67 3.36 0.98
C ALA A 182 2.18 3.09 0.80
N PHE A 183 2.93 3.05 1.90
CA PHE A 183 4.36 2.71 1.88
C PHE A 183 4.60 1.32 1.29
N LYS A 184 3.82 0.32 1.73
CA LYS A 184 3.93 -1.05 1.21
C LYS A 184 3.60 -1.12 -0.27
N HIS A 185 2.50 -0.50 -0.68
CA HIS A 185 2.14 -0.50 -2.08
C HIS A 185 3.27 0.07 -2.96
N LYS A 186 3.87 1.17 -2.50
CA LYS A 186 4.95 1.84 -3.25
C LYS A 186 6.27 1.06 -3.22
N TYR A 187 6.65 0.51 -2.07
CA TYR A 187 8.02 0.00 -1.87
C TYR A 187 8.14 -1.51 -1.68
N ALA A 188 7.06 -2.27 -1.48
CA ALA A 188 7.18 -3.71 -1.16
C ALA A 188 7.46 -4.62 -2.37
N HIS A 189 7.14 -4.18 -3.59
CA HIS A 189 7.16 -5.01 -4.81
C HIS A 189 8.06 -4.47 -5.95
N HIS A 190 8.70 -3.31 -5.76
CA HIS A 190 9.38 -2.59 -6.84
C HIS A 190 10.91 -2.78 -6.86
N PHE A 191 11.43 -3.79 -6.17
CA PHE A 191 12.87 -4.08 -6.17
C PHE A 191 13.32 -4.70 -7.50
N VAL A 192 14.61 -4.55 -7.79
CA VAL A 192 15.28 -4.97 -9.03
C VAL A 192 15.16 -6.48 -9.33
N ASN A 193 14.55 -7.32 -8.47
CA ASN A 193 14.57 -8.78 -8.54
C ASN A 193 13.22 -9.44 -8.12
N GLU A 194 13.17 -10.78 -7.99
CA GLU A 194 11.98 -11.52 -7.49
C GLU A 194 11.75 -11.38 -5.96
N ILE A 195 12.22 -10.30 -5.31
CA ILE A 195 11.97 -10.07 -3.88
C ILE A 195 10.60 -9.41 -3.71
N ASP A 196 9.68 -10.15 -3.11
CA ASP A 196 8.47 -9.61 -2.49
C ASP A 196 8.66 -9.56 -0.98
N LEU A 197 8.67 -8.37 -0.40
CA LEU A 197 8.81 -8.21 1.05
C LEU A 197 7.56 -8.70 1.79
N THR A 198 7.78 -9.44 2.87
CA THR A 198 6.71 -9.76 3.82
C THR A 198 6.46 -8.59 4.76
N GLU A 199 5.33 -8.66 5.46
CA GLU A 199 5.00 -7.77 6.57
C GLU A 199 6.16 -7.61 7.56
N ASP A 200 6.79 -8.72 7.95
CA ASP A 200 7.91 -8.69 8.89
C ASP A 200 9.17 -8.08 8.28
N ASP A 201 9.46 -8.33 6.98
CA ASP A 201 10.58 -7.69 6.29
C ASP A 201 10.42 -6.16 6.24
N ILE A 202 9.20 -5.67 5.97
CA ILE A 202 8.90 -4.24 5.94
C ILE A 202 9.24 -3.61 7.31
N MET A 203 8.92 -4.29 8.41
CA MET A 203 9.26 -3.78 9.75
C MET A 203 10.78 -3.76 9.99
N LEU A 204 11.53 -4.76 9.52
CA LEU A 204 13.00 -4.77 9.60
C LEU A 204 13.60 -3.61 8.79
N VAL A 205 13.09 -3.38 7.58
CA VAL A 205 13.51 -2.29 6.70
C VAL A 205 13.19 -0.93 7.33
N LEU A 206 12.00 -0.73 7.90
CA LEU A 206 11.63 0.53 8.56
C LEU A 206 12.53 0.85 9.76
N ARG A 207 12.93 -0.16 10.55
CA ARG A 207 13.90 0.01 11.65
C ARG A 207 15.26 0.47 11.15
N TYR A 208 15.76 -0.18 10.10
CA TYR A 208 17.02 0.20 9.48
C TYR A 208 16.95 1.64 8.93
N LEU A 209 15.85 1.97 8.25
CA LEU A 209 15.61 3.30 7.70
C LEU A 209 15.51 4.40 8.76
N HIS A 210 14.85 4.14 9.88
CA HIS A 210 14.79 5.09 10.98
C HIS A 210 16.17 5.44 11.54
N ILE A 211 16.98 4.42 11.81
CA ILE A 211 18.29 4.61 12.44
C ILE A 211 19.29 5.26 11.49
N HIS A 212 19.31 4.83 10.22
CA HIS A 212 20.32 5.27 9.26
C HIS A 212 19.90 6.48 8.42
N TYR A 213 18.60 6.70 8.23
CA TYR A 213 18.08 7.73 7.34
C TYR A 213 17.07 8.68 8.02
N GLY A 214 16.87 8.56 9.33
CA GLY A 214 16.06 9.52 10.08
C GLY A 214 14.56 9.48 9.75
N ILE A 215 14.04 8.38 9.22
CA ILE A 215 12.60 8.20 8.98
C ILE A 215 11.85 8.14 10.31
N ALA A 216 10.75 8.87 10.44
CA ALA A 216 9.82 8.72 11.56
C ALA A 216 8.67 7.76 11.22
N VAL A 217 8.15 7.09 12.23
CA VAL A 217 7.00 6.19 12.18
C VAL A 217 6.24 6.39 13.47
N GLU A 218 4.94 6.61 13.36
CA GLU A 218 4.05 6.76 14.49
C GLU A 218 2.88 5.80 14.32
N GLU A 219 2.40 5.24 15.43
CA GLU A 219 1.24 4.37 15.45
C GLU A 219 0.07 5.03 16.14
N ASN A 220 -1.11 4.47 15.88
CA ASN A 220 -2.36 4.94 16.43
C ASN A 220 -2.69 6.38 16.03
N VAL A 221 -2.15 6.86 14.91
CA VAL A 221 -2.51 8.17 14.36
C VAL A 221 -3.95 8.09 13.88
N LYS A 222 -4.81 8.92 14.44
CA LYS A 222 -6.22 8.96 14.06
C LYS A 222 -6.37 9.36 12.60
N GLY A 223 -7.15 8.60 11.85
CA GLY A 223 -7.59 8.95 10.51
C GLY A 223 -9.05 8.56 10.31
N TYR A 224 -9.46 8.40 9.05
CA TYR A 224 -10.84 8.07 8.75
C TYR A 224 -11.29 6.72 9.35
N GLY A 225 -12.22 6.75 10.30
CA GLY A 225 -12.87 5.56 10.88
C GLY A 225 -11.96 4.59 11.66
N THR A 226 -10.66 4.83 11.73
CA THR A 226 -9.68 3.97 12.40
C THR A 226 -8.39 4.73 12.71
N THR A 227 -7.45 4.04 13.34
CA THR A 227 -6.09 4.54 13.51
C THR A 227 -5.13 3.88 12.52
N TYR A 228 -4.07 4.61 12.18
CA TYR A 228 -3.11 4.24 11.16
C TYR A 228 -1.69 4.22 11.74
N GLN A 229 -0.86 3.36 11.15
CA GLN A 229 0.59 3.50 11.23
C GLN A 229 1.04 4.44 10.11
N VAL A 230 1.79 5.47 10.48
CA VAL A 230 2.20 6.57 9.62
C VAL A 230 3.72 6.59 9.55
N ILE A 231 4.28 6.83 8.38
CA ILE A 231 5.72 6.84 8.09
C ILE A 231 6.04 8.18 7.44
N LYS A 232 7.00 8.91 7.99
CA LYS A 232 7.47 10.22 7.50
C LYS A 232 8.94 10.18 7.14
N PHE A 233 9.25 10.48 5.89
CA PHE A 233 10.62 10.70 5.44
C PHE A 233 11.10 12.11 5.84
N PRO A 234 12.41 12.30 6.11
CA PRO A 234 12.93 13.63 6.33
C PRO A 234 12.83 14.46 5.04
N SER A 235 12.61 15.76 5.19
CA SER A 235 12.53 16.68 4.05
C SER A 235 13.84 16.75 3.28
N ARG A 236 14.99 16.64 3.97
CA ARG A 236 16.32 16.56 3.36
C ARG A 236 17.07 15.34 3.87
N GLN A 237 17.90 14.77 2.99
CA GLN A 237 18.78 13.66 3.39
C GLN A 237 19.76 14.10 4.48
N GLY A 238 19.82 13.35 5.58
CA GLY A 238 20.67 13.62 6.74
C GLY A 238 19.97 14.31 7.91
N GLU A 239 18.72 14.74 7.74
CA GLU A 239 17.87 15.22 8.82
C GLU A 239 17.11 14.05 9.48
N ILE A 240 16.61 14.29 10.68
CA ILE A 240 15.70 13.36 11.37
C ILE A 240 14.29 13.95 11.23
N ALA A 241 13.37 13.15 10.69
CA ALA A 241 11.97 13.51 10.65
C ALA A 241 11.36 13.34 12.05
N ASP A 242 10.43 14.23 12.37
CA ASP A 242 9.49 14.07 13.47
C ASP A 242 8.07 14.21 12.92
N ILE A 243 7.16 13.38 13.43
CA ILE A 243 5.73 13.45 13.11
C ILE A 243 5.10 14.46 14.07
N THR A 244 4.49 15.48 13.48
CA THR A 244 3.89 16.62 14.17
C THR A 244 2.38 16.51 14.20
N LYS A 245 1.71 17.34 15.01
CA LYS A 245 0.25 17.45 14.99
C LYS A 245 -0.33 17.87 13.63
N HIS A 246 0.44 18.60 12.83
CA HIS A 246 0.03 18.92 11.46
C HIS A 246 0.07 17.69 10.54
N ASP A 247 1.04 16.80 10.73
CA ASP A 247 1.12 15.54 9.98
C ASP A 247 -0.05 14.62 10.32
N GLU A 248 -0.44 14.52 11.60
CA GLU A 248 -1.64 13.77 12.03
C GLU A 248 -2.91 14.28 11.32
N ALA A 249 -3.10 15.59 11.30
CA ALA A 249 -4.24 16.21 10.61
C ALA A 249 -4.19 15.95 9.09
N MET A 250 -3.00 15.99 8.49
CA MET A 250 -2.79 15.69 7.07
C MET A 250 -3.14 14.23 6.75
N ILE A 251 -2.79 13.26 7.60
CA ILE A 251 -3.21 11.86 7.47
C ILE A 251 -4.73 11.73 7.56
N SER A 252 -5.36 12.45 8.49
CA SER A 252 -6.81 12.44 8.61
C SER A 252 -7.49 12.94 7.32
N ILE A 253 -6.99 14.02 6.72
CA ILE A 253 -7.48 14.49 5.40
C ILE A 253 -7.24 13.44 4.32
N GLN A 254 -6.00 12.95 4.15
CA GLN A 254 -5.66 11.99 3.10
C GLN A 254 -6.51 10.71 3.18
N THR A 255 -6.69 10.18 4.38
CA THR A 255 -7.53 8.98 4.60
C THR A 255 -9.01 9.26 4.36
N THR A 256 -9.49 10.46 4.70
CA THR A 256 -10.87 10.88 4.41
C THR A 256 -11.10 11.08 2.91
N CYS A 257 -10.16 11.72 2.18
CA CYS A 257 -10.21 11.82 0.72
C CYS A 257 -10.30 10.43 0.09
N HIS A 258 -9.45 9.50 0.51
CA HIS A 258 -9.48 8.13 -0.01
C HIS A 258 -10.83 7.45 0.25
N ALA A 259 -11.39 7.58 1.44
CA ALA A 259 -12.71 7.02 1.78
C ALA A 259 -13.83 7.67 0.96
N LEU A 260 -13.82 9.00 0.80
CA LEU A 260 -14.78 9.73 -0.03
C LEU A 260 -14.71 9.27 -1.49
N SER A 261 -13.51 9.02 -2.02
CA SER A 261 -13.32 8.54 -3.39
C SER A 261 -14.01 7.20 -3.61
N ILE A 262 -13.83 6.25 -2.67
CA ILE A 262 -14.48 4.94 -2.72
C ILE A 262 -16.01 5.09 -2.64
N GLN A 263 -16.51 5.92 -1.71
CA GLN A 263 -17.94 6.15 -1.57
C GLN A 263 -18.57 6.79 -2.81
N ILE A 264 -17.87 7.75 -3.44
CA ILE A 264 -18.30 8.39 -4.68
C ILE A 264 -18.45 7.34 -5.79
N ASP A 265 -17.45 6.48 -5.99
CA ASP A 265 -17.47 5.41 -6.99
C ASP A 265 -18.61 4.41 -6.74
N GLU A 266 -18.86 4.05 -5.48
CA GLU A 266 -19.97 3.16 -5.09
C GLU A 266 -21.34 3.79 -5.32
N LEU A 267 -21.52 5.07 -4.97
CA LEU A 267 -22.75 5.81 -5.19
C LEU A 267 -23.04 5.96 -6.69
N GLN A 268 -22.04 6.26 -7.50
CA GLN A 268 -22.17 6.33 -8.96
C GLN A 268 -22.65 4.99 -9.54
N LYS A 269 -22.03 3.87 -9.16
CA LYS A 269 -22.46 2.53 -9.60
C LYS A 269 -23.91 2.23 -9.22
N LYS A 270 -24.35 2.61 -8.01
CA LYS A 270 -25.75 2.43 -7.58
C LYS A 270 -26.72 3.33 -8.35
N ILE A 271 -26.33 4.57 -8.67
CA ILE A 271 -27.12 5.48 -9.49
C ILE A 271 -27.34 4.89 -10.88
N GLU A 272 -26.28 4.39 -11.52
CA GLU A 272 -26.35 3.71 -12.82
C GLU A 272 -27.23 2.45 -12.76
N GLU A 273 -27.14 1.67 -11.67
CA GLU A 273 -27.98 0.50 -11.46
C GLU A 273 -29.47 0.86 -11.37
N PHE A 274 -29.83 1.87 -10.57
CA PHE A 274 -31.22 2.33 -10.45
C PHE A 274 -31.75 2.94 -11.74
N GLU A 275 -30.91 3.64 -12.50
CA GLU A 275 -31.25 4.13 -13.83
C GLU A 275 -31.64 2.98 -14.76
N ARG A 276 -30.78 1.96 -14.88
CA ARG A 276 -31.06 0.77 -15.69
C ARG A 276 -32.34 0.05 -15.25
N LEU A 277 -32.53 -0.15 -13.94
CA LEU A 277 -33.72 -0.81 -13.38
C LEU A 277 -34.99 0.00 -13.65
N SER A 278 -34.92 1.33 -13.60
CA SER A 278 -36.06 2.21 -13.88
C SER A 278 -36.54 2.06 -15.32
N VAL A 279 -35.62 1.97 -16.28
CA VAL A 279 -35.95 1.80 -17.70
C VAL A 279 -36.44 0.39 -17.99
N GLU A 280 -35.84 -0.64 -17.38
CA GLU A 280 -36.28 -2.03 -17.53
C GLU A 280 -37.72 -2.23 -17.04
N GLU A 281 -38.06 -1.72 -15.85
CA GLU A 281 -39.42 -1.81 -15.32
C GLU A 281 -40.41 -0.96 -16.12
N HIS A 282 -39.97 0.16 -16.70
CA HIS A 282 -40.80 0.94 -17.62
C HIS A 282 -41.14 0.14 -18.88
N LYS A 283 -40.14 -0.50 -19.51
CA LYS A 283 -40.32 -1.36 -20.70
C LYS A 283 -41.28 -2.53 -20.42
N LYS A 284 -41.33 -3.03 -19.18
CA LYS A 284 -42.29 -4.07 -18.73
C LYS A 284 -43.70 -3.53 -18.43
N GLY A 285 -43.92 -2.21 -18.50
CA GLY A 285 -45.20 -1.56 -18.18
C GLY A 285 -45.43 -1.33 -16.68
N HIS A 286 -44.44 -1.57 -15.83
CA HIS A 286 -44.54 -1.42 -14.38
C HIS A 286 -44.25 0.03 -13.94
N LYS A 287 -45.14 0.97 -14.31
CA LYS A 287 -44.95 2.42 -14.08
C LYS A 287 -44.59 2.77 -12.62
N ALA A 288 -45.32 2.24 -11.64
CA ALA A 288 -45.07 2.52 -10.23
C ALA A 288 -43.66 2.09 -9.76
N LYS A 289 -43.17 0.94 -10.25
CA LYS A 289 -41.84 0.42 -9.91
C LYS A 289 -40.72 1.18 -10.62
N SER A 290 -40.98 1.66 -11.84
CA SER A 290 -40.07 2.55 -12.56
C SER A 290 -39.89 3.89 -11.84
N LEU A 291 -40.99 4.56 -11.45
CA LEU A 291 -40.96 5.81 -10.70
C LEU A 291 -40.27 5.64 -9.34
N TYR A 292 -40.49 4.50 -8.66
CA TYR A 292 -39.78 4.15 -7.43
C TYR A 292 -38.25 4.17 -7.61
N TYR A 293 -37.73 3.56 -8.68
CA TYR A 293 -36.29 3.55 -8.94
C TYR A 293 -35.74 4.94 -9.29
N ILE A 294 -36.50 5.78 -10.00
CA ILE A 294 -36.09 7.18 -10.24
C ILE A 294 -36.01 7.98 -8.93
N ARG A 295 -36.99 7.83 -8.03
CA ARG A 295 -36.97 8.49 -6.70
C ARG A 295 -35.73 8.06 -5.90
N LYS A 296 -35.39 6.77 -5.91
CA LYS A 296 -34.15 6.27 -5.31
C LYS A 296 -32.91 6.87 -5.95
N ARG A 297 -32.85 6.91 -7.29
CA ARG A 297 -31.75 7.52 -8.03
C ARG A 297 -31.51 8.97 -7.60
N LYS A 298 -32.59 9.77 -7.51
CA LYS A 298 -32.53 11.19 -7.12
C LYS A 298 -32.04 11.36 -5.68
N GLY A 299 -32.49 10.52 -4.75
CA GLY A 299 -31.96 10.50 -3.37
C GLY A 299 -30.46 10.21 -3.32
N PHE A 300 -30.00 9.20 -4.06
CA PHE A 300 -28.56 8.87 -4.14
C PHE A 300 -27.73 9.96 -4.82
N GLN A 301 -28.28 10.66 -5.82
CA GLN A 301 -27.63 11.81 -6.46
C GLN A 301 -27.39 12.97 -5.48
N GLN A 302 -28.33 13.24 -4.58
CA GLN A 302 -28.15 14.26 -3.54
C GLN A 302 -27.01 13.90 -2.57
N VAL A 303 -26.94 12.64 -2.16
CA VAL A 303 -25.83 12.15 -1.31
C VAL A 303 -24.51 12.24 -2.06
N LEU A 304 -24.48 11.84 -3.34
CA LEU A 304 -23.29 11.95 -4.20
C LEU A 304 -22.80 13.40 -4.32
N GLU A 305 -23.70 14.35 -4.57
CA GLU A 305 -23.37 15.78 -4.67
C GLU A 305 -22.74 16.29 -3.36
N LYS A 306 -23.27 15.86 -2.21
CA LYS A 306 -22.71 16.22 -0.89
C LYS A 306 -21.30 15.64 -0.69
N ARG A 307 -21.06 14.39 -1.13
CA ARG A 307 -19.74 13.73 -1.04
C ARG A 307 -18.72 14.39 -1.97
N ILE A 308 -19.11 14.75 -3.20
CA ILE A 308 -18.24 15.49 -4.14
C ILE A 308 -17.85 16.86 -3.57
N LYS A 309 -18.81 17.64 -3.03
CA LYS A 309 -18.50 18.93 -2.38
C LYS A 309 -17.56 18.80 -1.18
N SER A 310 -17.70 17.72 -0.41
CA SER A 310 -16.80 17.42 0.70
C SER A 310 -15.38 17.12 0.20
N MET A 311 -15.26 16.34 -0.89
CA MET A 311 -13.98 16.07 -1.54
C MET A 311 -13.32 17.36 -2.06
N GLU A 312 -14.05 18.19 -2.80
CA GLU A 312 -13.56 19.47 -3.31
C GLU A 312 -13.03 20.35 -2.17
N THR A 313 -13.71 20.35 -1.02
CA THR A 313 -13.26 21.09 0.16
C THR A 313 -11.94 20.53 0.70
N MET A 314 -11.79 19.21 0.79
CA MET A 314 -10.54 18.58 1.22
C MET A 314 -9.38 18.85 0.26
N ASP A 315 -9.61 18.77 -1.05
CA ASP A 315 -8.61 19.07 -2.09
C ASP A 315 -8.14 20.54 -1.98
N ASN A 316 -9.07 21.46 -1.72
CA ASN A 316 -8.73 22.86 -1.47
C ASN A 316 -7.89 23.05 -0.22
N ILE A 317 -8.10 22.26 0.85
CA ILE A 317 -7.24 22.29 2.03
C ILE A 317 -5.85 21.79 1.67
N LEU A 318 -5.74 20.63 1.02
CA LEU A 318 -4.45 20.06 0.60
C LEU A 318 -3.67 21.03 -0.29
N MET A 319 -4.31 21.64 -1.29
CA MET A 319 -3.68 22.63 -2.17
C MET A 319 -3.21 23.87 -1.40
N LYS A 320 -3.98 24.35 -0.41
CA LYS A 320 -3.55 25.46 0.46
C LYS A 320 -2.37 25.07 1.34
N ILE A 321 -2.34 23.85 1.87
CA ILE A 321 -1.20 23.33 2.65
C ILE A 321 0.05 23.27 1.77
N GLU A 322 -0.07 22.79 0.54
CA GLU A 322 1.03 22.68 -0.41
C GLU A 322 1.60 24.05 -0.84
N THR A 323 0.74 25.07 -0.91
CA THR A 323 1.13 26.44 -1.29
C THR A 323 1.50 27.33 -0.10
N SER A 324 1.29 26.83 1.13
CA SER A 324 1.63 27.55 2.36
C SER A 324 3.13 27.58 2.57
N HIS A 325 3.65 28.75 2.94
CA HIS A 325 5.08 28.93 3.22
C HIS A 325 5.38 28.91 4.73
N ASP A 326 4.35 29.06 5.57
CA ASP A 326 4.45 29.10 7.03
C ASP A 326 3.41 28.17 7.69
N ASP A 327 3.78 27.58 8.83
CA ASP A 327 2.90 26.71 9.63
C ASP A 327 1.58 27.40 10.05
N LEU A 328 1.61 28.73 10.23
CA LEU A 328 0.41 29.51 10.52
C LEU A 328 -0.60 29.50 9.37
N GLN A 329 -0.11 29.53 8.12
CA GLN A 329 -0.97 29.47 6.94
C GLN A 329 -1.59 28.07 6.79
N VAL A 330 -0.82 27.03 7.12
CA VAL A 330 -1.29 25.64 7.19
C VAL A 330 -2.46 25.54 8.18
N VAL A 331 -2.28 26.03 9.41
CA VAL A 331 -3.35 26.03 10.44
C VAL A 331 -4.60 26.79 9.98
N GLN A 332 -4.43 27.94 9.34
CA GLN A 332 -5.56 28.71 8.80
C GLN A 332 -6.30 27.95 7.71
N ALA A 333 -5.58 27.29 6.80
CA ALA A 333 -6.17 26.47 5.75
C ALA A 333 -7.03 25.33 6.33
N PHE A 334 -6.51 24.65 7.35
CA PHE A 334 -7.25 23.62 8.09
C PHE A 334 -8.53 24.17 8.70
N ASN A 335 -8.45 25.30 9.43
CA ASN A 335 -9.63 25.88 10.09
C ASN A 335 -10.71 26.30 9.09
N VAL A 336 -10.32 26.96 7.99
CA VAL A 336 -11.27 27.40 6.95
C VAL A 336 -11.96 26.21 6.27
N GLY A 337 -11.20 25.16 5.96
CA GLY A 337 -11.77 23.96 5.35
C GLY A 337 -12.66 23.18 6.30
N ALA A 338 -12.25 23.07 7.56
CA ALA A 338 -13.03 22.47 8.63
C ALA A 338 -14.38 23.18 8.86
N ASP A 339 -14.39 24.51 8.89
CA ASP A 339 -15.62 25.31 8.98
C ASP A 339 -16.52 25.06 7.76
N THR A 340 -15.95 25.03 6.56
CA THR A 340 -16.71 24.75 5.33
C THR A 340 -17.36 23.37 5.37
N LEU A 341 -16.61 22.35 5.83
CA LEU A 341 -17.12 20.98 5.98
C LEU A 341 -18.22 20.90 7.05
N ARG A 342 -18.07 21.63 8.15
CA ARG A 342 -19.10 21.71 9.20
C ARG A 342 -20.42 22.27 8.64
N ASP A 343 -20.34 23.35 7.88
CA ASP A 343 -21.51 24.00 7.29
C ASP A 343 -22.18 23.08 6.25
N LEU A 344 -21.40 22.34 5.47
CA LEU A 344 -21.91 21.32 4.55
C LEU A 344 -22.58 20.14 5.25
N LEU A 345 -22.07 19.74 6.42
CA LEU A 345 -22.55 18.59 7.17
C LEU A 345 -23.66 18.94 8.18
N GLY A 346 -23.90 20.22 8.45
CA GLY A 346 -24.99 20.69 9.32
C GLY A 346 -24.74 20.46 10.82
N GLN A 347 -23.47 20.50 11.26
CA GLN A 347 -23.11 20.29 12.67
C GLN A 347 -22.99 21.60 13.46
N ASP A 348 -24.07 22.05 14.10
CA ASP A 348 -24.06 23.19 15.02
C ASP A 348 -23.56 22.78 16.41
N GLY A 349 -22.56 23.50 16.97
CA GLY A 349 -22.20 23.39 18.39
C GLY A 349 -20.74 23.09 18.76
N LEU A 350 -19.78 23.40 17.88
CA LEU A 350 -18.37 23.05 18.09
C LEU A 350 -17.55 24.16 18.76
N SER A 351 -17.09 23.90 19.98
CA SER A 351 -15.92 24.56 20.58
C SER A 351 -14.66 24.14 19.80
N ILE A 352 -13.88 25.11 19.32
CA ILE A 352 -12.59 24.87 18.64
C ILE A 352 -11.54 24.62 19.72
N GLU A 353 -11.25 23.34 20.00
CA GLU A 353 -10.17 22.98 20.92
C GLU A 353 -8.91 22.52 20.17
N THR A 354 -9.01 21.64 19.15
CA THR A 354 -7.88 21.29 18.26
C THR A 354 -8.31 20.89 16.83
N ILE A 355 -7.43 21.06 15.83
CA ILE A 355 -7.66 20.66 14.41
C ILE A 355 -8.05 19.18 14.30
N ASN A 356 -7.40 18.32 15.11
CA ASN A 356 -7.62 16.88 15.11
C ASN A 356 -9.05 16.51 15.54
N ASP A 357 -9.59 17.19 16.54
CA ASP A 357 -10.96 16.92 17.02
C ASP A 357 -12.01 17.31 15.97
N VAL A 358 -11.73 18.35 15.17
CA VAL A 358 -12.63 18.78 14.10
C VAL A 358 -12.61 17.76 12.96
N MET A 359 -11.42 17.31 12.56
CA MET A 359 -11.28 16.29 11.51
C MET A 359 -11.88 14.94 11.92
N GLU A 360 -11.78 14.55 13.19
CA GLU A 360 -12.43 13.36 13.73
C GLU A 360 -13.96 13.44 13.60
N LYS A 361 -14.55 14.59 13.93
CA LYS A 361 -16.01 14.78 13.80
C LYS A 361 -16.46 14.83 12.34
N VAL A 362 -15.70 15.46 11.45
CA VAL A 362 -15.96 15.43 10.00
C VAL A 362 -15.93 13.99 9.49
N SER A 363 -14.91 13.22 9.86
CA SER A 363 -14.82 11.80 9.50
C SER A 363 -16.01 11.00 10.02
N ASN A 364 -16.41 11.20 11.28
CA ASN A 364 -17.55 10.49 11.87
C ASN A 364 -18.86 10.84 11.15
N SER A 365 -19.09 12.11 10.84
CA SER A 365 -20.27 12.55 10.10
C SER A 365 -20.33 12.00 8.68
N LEU A 366 -19.18 11.83 8.02
CA LEU A 366 -19.11 11.20 6.69
C LEU A 366 -19.32 9.68 6.76
N GLN A 367 -19.02 9.06 7.90
CA GLN A 367 -19.26 7.65 8.16
C GLN A 367 -20.73 7.34 8.49
N ASP A 368 -21.51 8.32 8.94
CA ASP A 368 -22.93 8.14 9.26
C ASP A 368 -23.72 7.65 8.04
N GLN A 369 -24.11 6.38 8.06
CA GLN A 369 -24.90 5.73 7.00
C GLN A 369 -26.35 6.21 6.94
N ASN A 370 -26.78 7.00 7.93
CA ASN A 370 -28.13 7.54 8.02
C ASN A 370 -28.53 8.28 6.74
N GLU A 371 -27.63 9.04 6.11
CA GLU A 371 -27.94 9.76 4.86
C GLU A 371 -28.28 8.80 3.71
N ILE A 372 -27.59 7.65 3.62
CA ILE A 372 -27.85 6.63 2.61
C ILE A 372 -29.16 5.89 2.94
N GLU A 373 -29.42 5.59 4.21
CA GLU A 373 -30.67 4.98 4.66
C GLU A 373 -31.87 5.89 4.45
N GLU A 374 -31.74 7.19 4.71
CA GLU A 374 -32.75 8.21 4.44
C GLU A 374 -33.00 8.36 2.94
N ALA A 375 -31.96 8.32 2.11
CA ALA A 375 -32.11 8.28 0.65
C ALA A 375 -32.84 7.01 0.18
N MET A 376 -32.64 5.88 0.86
CA MET A 376 -33.35 4.63 0.60
C MET A 376 -34.81 4.66 1.04
N GLN A 377 -35.12 5.27 2.19
CA GLN A 377 -36.48 5.42 2.73
C GLN A 377 -37.28 6.49 1.99
N SER A 378 -36.62 7.55 1.51
CA SER A 378 -37.19 8.58 0.63
C SER A 378 -37.81 8.00 -0.63
N GLY A 379 -37.28 6.88 -1.14
CA GLY A 379 -37.88 6.18 -2.28
C GLY A 379 -39.22 5.49 -1.96
N MET A 380 -39.53 5.25 -0.68
CA MET A 380 -40.74 4.53 -0.23
C MET A 380 -41.88 5.46 0.23
N ASN A 381 -41.55 6.69 0.63
CA ASN A 381 -42.50 7.65 1.18
C ASN A 381 -43.00 8.62 0.08
N ASP A 382 -44.31 8.60 -0.23
CA ASP A 382 -45.01 9.62 -1.05
C ASP A 382 -45.05 11.01 -0.39
N THR A 383 -44.33 11.21 0.71
CA THR A 383 -44.34 12.44 1.52
C THR A 383 -43.28 13.46 1.11
N ILE A 384 -42.35 13.10 0.22
CA ILE A 384 -41.45 14.07 -0.43
C ILE A 384 -42.20 14.60 -1.66
N PRO A 385 -42.37 15.92 -1.80
CA PRO A 385 -43.10 16.52 -2.91
C PRO A 385 -42.20 16.53 -4.15
N TYR A 386 -41.77 15.36 -4.60
CA TYR A 386 -41.39 15.26 -5.99
C TYR A 386 -42.66 15.40 -6.80
N ASN A 387 -42.73 16.43 -7.63
CA ASN A 387 -43.82 16.56 -8.58
C ASN A 387 -43.77 15.34 -9.49
N ASP A 388 -44.77 14.46 -9.42
CA ASP A 388 -44.81 13.23 -10.24
C ASP A 388 -44.66 13.55 -11.74
N GLN A 389 -45.05 14.75 -12.17
CA GLN A 389 -44.82 15.24 -13.54
C GLN A 389 -43.33 15.46 -13.89
N GLU A 390 -42.51 15.90 -12.93
CA GLU A 390 -41.07 16.12 -13.13
C GLU A 390 -40.34 14.77 -13.23
N ILE A 391 -40.71 13.80 -12.38
CA ILE A 391 -40.16 12.44 -12.41
C ILE A 391 -40.57 11.73 -13.71
N GLU A 392 -41.81 11.90 -14.15
CA GLU A 392 -42.29 11.33 -15.41
C GLU A 392 -41.57 11.93 -16.62
N ALA A 393 -41.28 13.24 -16.62
CA ALA A 393 -40.50 13.89 -17.66
C ALA A 393 -39.03 13.41 -17.67
N GLU A 394 -38.43 13.25 -16.49
CA GLU A 394 -37.07 12.70 -16.33
C GLU A 394 -36.98 11.26 -16.88
N LEU A 395 -37.98 10.42 -16.56
CA LEU A 395 -38.08 9.07 -17.08
C LEU A 395 -38.21 9.06 -18.61
N ALA A 396 -39.03 9.95 -19.18
CA ALA A 396 -39.17 10.08 -20.63
C ALA A 396 -37.84 10.46 -21.31
N GLN A 397 -37.07 11.38 -20.72
CA GLN A 397 -35.75 11.76 -21.23
C GLN A 397 -34.72 10.61 -21.16
N LEU A 398 -34.77 9.76 -20.13
CA LEU A 398 -33.89 8.61 -20.01
C LEU A 398 -34.18 7.54 -21.07
N ILE A 399 -35.47 7.33 -21.39
CA ILE A 399 -35.90 6.39 -22.42
C ILE A 399 -35.48 6.88 -23.81
N GLU A 400 -35.64 8.18 -24.09
CA GLU A 400 -35.22 8.79 -25.36
C GLU A 400 -33.71 8.67 -25.60
N LYS A 401 -32.89 8.66 -24.54
CA LYS A 401 -31.44 8.44 -24.62
C LYS A 401 -31.05 6.97 -24.86
N GLU A 402 -31.89 6.01 -24.48
CA GLU A 402 -31.64 4.57 -24.66
C GLU A 402 -32.18 4.02 -25.99
N GLU A 403 -33.15 4.68 -26.62
CA GLU A 403 -33.58 4.30 -27.98
C GLU A 403 -32.47 4.67 -28.98
N PRO A 404 -31.84 3.69 -29.66
CA PRO A 404 -30.95 4.04 -30.76
C PRO A 404 -31.81 4.73 -31.81
N VAL A 405 -31.35 5.90 -32.28
CA VAL A 405 -31.94 6.62 -33.41
C VAL A 405 -31.97 5.66 -34.62
N VAL A 406 -33.09 4.97 -34.80
CA VAL A 406 -33.37 4.21 -36.01
C VAL A 406 -33.92 5.21 -37.03
N GLU A 407 -33.01 5.58 -37.93
CA GLU A 407 -33.21 6.16 -39.27
C GLU A 407 -33.43 7.68 -39.42
N ALA A 408 -32.37 8.37 -39.85
CA ALA A 408 -32.34 8.96 -41.20
C ALA A 408 -30.90 9.31 -41.62
N LYS A 409 -30.42 8.68 -42.70
CA LYS A 409 -29.24 9.13 -43.45
C LYS A 409 -29.61 10.41 -44.21
N GLU A 410 -28.94 11.53 -43.94
CA GLU A 410 -28.51 12.45 -45.00
C GLU A 410 -27.41 13.40 -44.50
N ASN A 411 -26.40 13.57 -45.35
CA ASN A 411 -25.18 14.35 -45.14
C ASN A 411 -25.41 15.76 -44.59
N LYS A 412 -24.61 16.14 -43.59
CA LYS A 412 -23.93 17.45 -43.53
C LYS A 412 -22.78 17.42 -42.54
N GLU A 413 -21.58 17.70 -43.06
CA GLU A 413 -20.37 18.00 -42.30
C GLU A 413 -20.60 19.18 -41.36
N VAL A 414 -20.32 19.01 -40.07
CA VAL A 414 -19.94 20.11 -39.16
C VAL A 414 -18.92 19.58 -38.15
N ASN A 415 -17.78 20.28 -38.07
CA ASN A 415 -16.62 20.08 -37.19
C ASN A 415 -16.99 19.74 -35.73
N PRO A 416 -16.23 18.84 -35.06
CA PRO A 416 -16.32 18.70 -33.61
C PRO A 416 -15.53 19.82 -32.93
N VAL A 417 -16.23 20.72 -32.25
CA VAL A 417 -15.63 21.46 -31.13
C VAL A 417 -15.63 20.51 -29.96
N ILE A 418 -14.45 20.02 -29.62
CA ILE A 418 -14.20 19.17 -28.46
C ILE A 418 -14.29 20.07 -27.23
N ASP A 419 -15.36 19.90 -26.44
CA ASP A 419 -15.42 20.40 -25.06
C ASP A 419 -14.37 19.65 -24.22
N ASN A 420 -13.20 20.27 -24.10
CA ASN A 420 -11.99 19.75 -23.45
C ASN A 420 -12.04 19.78 -21.90
N ASN A 421 -13.16 20.10 -21.27
CA ASN A 421 -13.21 20.27 -19.81
C ASN A 421 -13.57 19.00 -19.02
N ASN A 422 -14.34 18.06 -19.58
CA ASN A 422 -14.71 16.82 -18.86
C ASN A 422 -13.62 15.73 -18.93
N ASN A 423 -12.84 15.69 -20.00
CA ASN A 423 -11.76 14.70 -20.15
C ASN A 423 -10.59 14.97 -19.18
N ASN A 424 -10.40 16.22 -18.76
CA ASN A 424 -9.30 16.61 -17.87
C ASN A 424 -9.57 16.21 -16.39
N ILE A 425 -10.85 16.23 -15.97
CA ILE A 425 -11.25 15.83 -14.61
C ILE A 425 -11.22 14.31 -14.46
N GLN A 426 -11.70 13.56 -15.46
CA GLN A 426 -11.57 12.10 -15.49
C GLN A 426 -10.12 11.64 -15.59
N SER A 427 -9.23 12.38 -16.27
CA SER A 427 -7.80 12.04 -16.31
C SER A 427 -7.08 12.33 -15.00
N GLU A 428 -7.42 13.41 -14.30
CA GLU A 428 -6.81 13.73 -13.00
C GLU A 428 -7.35 12.83 -11.87
N LEU A 429 -8.63 12.48 -11.90
CA LEU A 429 -9.23 11.45 -11.03
C LEU A 429 -8.67 10.06 -11.34
N ALA A 430 -8.42 9.71 -12.61
CA ALA A 430 -7.75 8.45 -12.97
C ALA A 430 -6.27 8.44 -12.55
N ARG A 431 -5.60 9.59 -12.57
CA ARG A 431 -4.21 9.75 -12.11
C ARG A 431 -4.12 9.68 -10.58
N LEU A 432 -5.05 10.28 -9.86
CA LEU A 432 -5.18 10.18 -8.40
C LEU A 432 -5.67 8.78 -7.99
N ASN A 433 -6.59 8.16 -8.72
CA ASN A 433 -6.93 6.74 -8.56
C ASN A 433 -5.75 5.81 -8.92
N GLN A 434 -4.84 6.16 -9.83
CA GLN A 434 -3.59 5.39 -9.98
C GLN A 434 -2.63 5.61 -8.81
N MET A 435 -2.71 6.76 -8.14
CA MET A 435 -1.94 7.11 -6.95
C MET A 435 -2.53 6.51 -5.65
N PHE A 436 -3.85 6.22 -5.63
CA PHE A 436 -4.61 5.79 -4.44
C PHE A 436 -5.46 4.50 -4.57
N VAL A 437 -5.75 4.00 -5.79
CA VAL A 437 -6.65 2.87 -6.13
C VAL A 437 -5.91 1.70 -6.83
N SER A 438 -4.60 1.57 -6.68
CA SER A 438 -3.94 0.30 -6.99
C SER A 438 -4.34 -0.87 -6.05
N SER A 439 -5.31 -0.63 -5.15
CA SER A 439 -5.78 -1.52 -4.09
C SER A 439 -6.64 -2.71 -4.55
N ASP A 440 -7.30 -2.72 -5.73
CA ASP A 440 -8.31 -3.79 -5.98
C ASP A 440 -8.36 -4.51 -7.35
N HIS A 441 -7.64 -4.08 -8.40
CA HIS A 441 -7.79 -4.73 -9.71
C HIS A 441 -6.86 -5.90 -10.05
N LYS A 442 -5.93 -6.30 -9.17
CA LYS A 442 -5.12 -7.52 -9.37
C LYS A 442 -5.67 -8.78 -8.69
N LYS A 443 -6.55 -8.68 -7.69
CA LYS A 443 -7.13 -9.87 -7.03
C LYS A 443 -8.36 -10.46 -7.72
N GLN A 444 -9.09 -9.69 -8.54
CA GLN A 444 -10.27 -10.23 -9.24
C GLN A 444 -9.97 -10.92 -10.58
N LYS A 445 -8.78 -10.75 -11.17
CA LYS A 445 -8.41 -11.46 -12.42
C LYS A 445 -7.79 -12.84 -12.21
N GLU A 446 -7.27 -13.16 -11.02
CA GLU A 446 -6.72 -14.51 -10.72
C GLU A 446 -7.74 -15.47 -10.10
N ALA A 447 -8.91 -14.98 -9.66
CA ALA A 447 -9.98 -15.82 -9.11
C ALA A 447 -10.97 -16.36 -10.18
N VAL A 448 -10.83 -15.96 -11.44
CA VAL A 448 -11.67 -16.43 -12.56
C VAL A 448 -10.89 -17.34 -13.53
N LEU A 449 -9.64 -17.68 -13.20
CA LEU A 449 -8.77 -18.50 -14.06
C LEU A 449 -7.97 -19.58 -13.31
N ASN A 450 -8.48 -20.06 -12.17
CA ASN A 450 -8.06 -21.32 -11.56
C ASN A 450 -9.27 -22.22 -11.29
#